data_AF-A0A176S0H0-F1
#
_entry.id   AF-A0A176S0H0-F1
#
_cell.length_a   1.000
_cell.length_b   1.000
_cell.length_c   1.000
_cell.angle_alpha   90.00
_cell.angle_beta   90.00
_cell.angle_gamma   90.00
#
_symmetry.space_group_name_H-M   'P 1'
#
loop_
_entity.id
_entity.type
_entity.pdbx_description
1 polymer ?
#
loop_
_entity_poly.entity_id
_entity_poly.type
_entity_poly.pdbx_seq_one_letter_code
_entity_poly.pdbx_strand_id
1 'polypeptide(L)'
;MAASCFPPAKGQTPLDVLECLQSVLDTQQKQIDSQQKRIAELEKENQALQQKMTALTVSREGNVGIGTTKPKAKLDVVGTVQVGKTRPTTKAGSQDYEGLSIKRRDNSGRQGIFFSSDEDDSQNEYWENMLIYNSGGGSNITFVNGHPPWESEKMRITASGNVGIGTTSPKAKLHVQGGSIGSRSNGLTIQGAGTSAKCTLYVGHDGAGCTDGGTRLYTGKSLALCVICD
;
A
#
# COMPACT_ATOMS: atom_id res chain seq x y z
N MET A 1 3.68 59.48 23.70
CA MET A 1 4.34 60.39 22.74
C MET A 1 5.72 60.65 23.28
N ALA A 2 6.77 60.14 22.64
CA ALA A 2 8.15 60.38 23.08
C ALA A 2 8.44 61.88 22.92
N ALA A 3 8.71 62.57 24.03
CA ALA A 3 9.25 63.92 23.96
C ALA A 3 10.59 63.81 23.22
N SER A 4 10.73 64.51 22.10
CA SER A 4 12.01 64.54 21.40
C SER A 4 13.01 65.22 22.32
N CYS A 5 13.95 64.46 22.88
CA CYS A 5 15.08 64.99 23.67
C CYS A 5 16.00 65.90 22.84
N PHE A 6 15.64 66.15 21.58
CA PHE A 6 16.35 66.99 20.65
C PHE A 6 15.38 67.81 19.78
N PRO A 7 15.62 69.12 19.58
CA PRO A 7 16.68 69.93 20.19
C PRO A 7 16.39 70.27 21.67
N PRO A 8 17.42 70.55 22.50
CA PRO A 8 17.23 70.93 23.90
C PRO A 8 16.41 72.23 24.01
N ALA A 9 15.43 72.25 24.91
CA ALA A 9 14.65 73.46 25.18
C ALA A 9 15.54 74.54 25.85
N LYS A 10 15.24 75.84 25.59
CA LYS A 10 15.97 76.96 26.21
C LYS A 10 15.92 76.83 27.74
N GLY A 11 17.09 76.68 28.38
CA GLY A 11 17.23 76.59 29.84
C GLY A 11 17.42 75.18 30.41
N GLN A 12 17.44 74.12 29.58
CA GLN A 12 17.78 72.76 30.04
C GLN A 12 19.26 72.64 30.40
N THR A 13 19.54 72.03 31.55
CA THR A 13 20.91 71.72 31.97
C THR A 13 21.42 70.46 31.23
N PRO A 14 22.75 70.26 31.11
CA PRO A 14 23.31 69.04 30.53
C PRO A 14 22.83 67.75 31.21
N LEU A 15 22.49 67.80 32.51
CA LEU A 15 21.97 66.68 33.28
C LEU A 15 20.53 66.32 32.86
N ASP A 16 19.67 67.32 32.62
CA ASP A 16 18.28 67.10 32.15
C ASP A 16 18.24 66.42 30.78
N VAL A 17 19.19 66.76 29.90
CA VAL A 17 19.33 66.13 28.57
C VAL A 17 19.78 64.67 28.72
N LEU A 18 20.68 64.39 29.65
CA LEU A 18 21.20 63.05 29.94
C LEU A 18 20.12 62.11 30.50
N GLU A 19 19.32 62.61 31.45
CA GLU A 19 18.17 61.88 32.00
C GLU A 19 17.08 61.63 30.93
N CYS A 20 16.85 62.60 30.04
CA CYS A 20 15.94 62.43 28.91
C CYS A 20 16.41 61.32 27.95
N LEU A 21 17.70 61.33 27.58
CA LEU A 21 18.28 60.31 26.71
C LEU A 21 18.24 58.91 27.36
N GLN A 22 18.51 58.82 28.66
CA GLN A 22 18.41 57.57 29.41
C GLN A 22 16.98 57.02 29.39
N SER A 23 15.97 57.86 29.61
CA SER A 23 14.56 57.50 29.51
C SER A 23 14.16 57.00 28.12
N VAL A 24 14.70 57.61 27.05
CA VAL A 24 14.49 57.15 25.66
C VAL A 24 15.16 55.80 25.43
N LEU A 25 16.41 55.61 25.88
CA LEU A 25 17.12 54.33 25.81
C LEU A 25 16.38 53.21 26.55
N ASP A 26 15.89 53.47 27.76
CA ASP A 26 15.12 52.50 28.55
C ASP A 26 13.79 52.15 27.85
N THR A 27 13.16 53.13 27.21
CA THR A 27 11.94 52.91 26.42
C THR A 27 12.23 52.07 25.17
N GLN A 28 13.33 52.34 24.48
CA GLN A 28 13.76 51.55 23.32
C GLN A 28 14.12 50.11 23.73
N GLN A 29 14.82 49.93 24.85
CA GLN A 29 15.13 48.60 25.36
C GLN A 29 13.87 47.80 25.68
N LYS A 30 12.88 48.41 26.35
CA LYS A 30 11.58 47.78 26.59
C LYS A 30 10.85 47.42 25.29
N GLN A 31 10.97 48.24 24.25
CA GLN A 31 10.40 47.93 22.94
C GLN A 31 11.11 46.74 22.28
N ILE A 32 12.43 46.68 22.36
CA ILE A 32 13.23 45.56 21.84
C ILE A 32 12.87 44.27 22.56
N ASP A 33 12.81 44.28 23.90
CA ASP A 33 12.47 43.11 24.71
C ASP A 33 11.05 42.60 24.37
N SER A 34 10.10 43.52 24.19
CA SER A 34 8.73 43.21 23.76
C SER A 34 8.69 42.60 22.35
N GLN A 35 9.48 43.12 21.41
CA GLN A 35 9.59 42.56 20.07
C GLN A 35 10.21 41.17 20.07
N GLN A 36 11.26 40.95 20.86
CA GLN A 36 11.90 39.64 21.00
C GLN A 36 10.92 38.59 21.55
N LYS A 37 10.10 38.97 22.53
CA LYS A 37 9.06 38.08 23.07
C LYS A 37 8.02 37.70 22.02
N ARG A 38 7.57 38.66 21.20
CA ARG A 38 6.64 38.40 20.08
C ARG A 38 7.25 37.50 19.01
N ILE A 39 8.54 37.66 18.70
CA ILE A 39 9.25 36.81 17.74
C ILE A 39 9.29 35.37 18.27
N ALA A 40 9.66 35.17 19.53
CA ALA A 40 9.71 33.83 20.14
C ALA A 40 8.34 33.14 20.15
N GLU A 41 7.26 33.89 20.35
CA GLU A 41 5.88 33.38 20.30
C GLU A 41 5.47 32.99 18.87
N LEU A 42 5.75 33.86 17.88
CA LEU A 42 5.50 33.59 16.46
C LEU A 42 6.30 32.37 15.95
N GLU A 43 7.53 32.18 16.42
CA GLU A 43 8.33 30.99 16.09
C GLU A 43 7.68 29.71 16.64
N LYS A 44 7.17 29.75 17.87
CA LYS A 44 6.44 28.63 18.48
C LYS A 44 5.13 28.34 17.76
N GLU A 45 4.37 29.36 17.38
CA GLU A 45 3.13 29.21 16.60
C GLU A 45 3.41 28.61 15.22
N ASN A 46 4.44 29.08 14.52
CA ASN A 46 4.85 28.53 13.23
C ASN A 46 5.23 27.04 13.33
N GLN A 47 5.93 26.63 14.40
CA GLN A 47 6.23 25.21 14.64
C GLN A 47 4.94 24.39 14.88
N ALA A 48 3.99 24.93 15.64
CA ALA A 48 2.71 24.27 15.88
C ALA A 48 1.86 24.17 14.59
N LEU A 49 1.89 25.20 13.73
CA LEU A 49 1.23 25.19 12.43
C LEU A 49 1.86 24.18 11.48
N GLN A 50 3.19 24.04 11.48
CA GLN A 50 3.89 23.01 10.71
C GLN A 50 3.48 21.59 11.16
N GLN A 51 3.21 21.37 12.45
CA GLN A 51 2.68 20.10 12.94
C GLN A 51 1.21 19.89 12.52
N LYS A 52 0.41 20.96 12.47
CA LYS A 52 -0.99 20.88 11.99
C LYS A 52 -1.10 20.67 10.48
N MET A 53 -0.10 21.08 9.68
CA MET A 53 -0.05 20.90 8.23
C MET A 53 0.61 19.56 7.84
N THR A 54 0.10 18.43 8.35
CA THR A 54 0.64 17.09 8.02
C THR A 54 -0.15 16.40 6.89
N ALA A 55 -1.05 17.10 6.20
CA ALA A 55 -1.85 16.52 5.12
C ALA A 55 -1.05 16.36 3.82
N LEU A 56 -0.35 17.41 3.37
CA LEU A 56 0.44 17.44 2.14
C LEU A 56 1.75 18.21 2.39
N THR A 57 2.89 17.56 2.14
CA THR A 57 4.24 18.13 2.24
C THR A 57 4.90 18.07 0.86
N VAL A 58 5.55 19.16 0.43
CA VAL A 58 6.43 19.13 -0.74
C VAL A 58 7.84 19.49 -0.28
N SER A 59 8.77 18.56 -0.46
CA SER A 59 10.18 18.76 -0.10
C SER A 59 10.88 19.67 -1.11
N ARG A 60 12.03 20.25 -0.70
CA ARG A 60 12.87 21.07 -1.58
C ARG A 60 13.44 20.29 -2.79
N GLU A 61 13.46 18.97 -2.71
CA GLU A 61 13.90 18.06 -3.78
C GLU A 61 12.76 17.66 -4.74
N GLY A 62 11.56 18.22 -4.54
CA GLY A 62 10.38 17.96 -5.35
C GLY A 62 9.62 16.66 -5.00
N ASN A 63 9.96 16.01 -3.89
CA ASN A 63 9.19 14.85 -3.40
C ASN A 63 7.92 15.31 -2.69
N VAL A 64 6.80 14.64 -2.94
CA VAL A 64 5.48 14.92 -2.36
C VAL A 64 5.14 13.87 -1.29
N GLY A 65 4.86 14.31 -0.07
CA GLY A 65 4.40 13.49 1.05
C GLY A 65 2.93 13.75 1.33
N ILE A 66 2.09 12.70 1.44
CA ILE A 66 0.71 12.82 1.94
C ILE A 66 0.63 12.05 3.27
N GLY A 67 0.28 12.72 4.36
CA GLY A 67 0.32 12.11 5.70
C GLY A 67 1.74 11.91 6.27
N THR A 68 2.77 12.44 5.63
CA THR A 68 4.17 12.41 6.10
C THR A 68 4.90 13.71 5.80
N THR A 69 5.77 14.14 6.72
CA THR A 69 6.62 15.34 6.57
C THR A 69 8.01 15.03 6.03
N LYS A 70 8.37 13.75 5.92
CA LYS A 70 9.69 13.30 5.46
C LYS A 70 9.53 12.25 4.34
N PRO A 71 9.11 12.66 3.13
CA PRO A 71 8.88 11.73 2.03
C PRO A 71 10.20 11.04 1.65
N LYS A 72 10.20 9.70 1.64
CA LYS A 72 11.38 8.88 1.28
C LYS A 72 11.46 8.51 -0.21
N ALA A 73 10.42 8.85 -0.97
CA ALA A 73 10.31 8.63 -2.41
C ALA A 73 9.62 9.85 -3.06
N LYS A 74 9.62 9.91 -4.40
CA LYS A 74 9.01 11.02 -5.15
C LYS A 74 7.55 11.28 -4.79
N LEU A 75 6.81 10.22 -4.46
CA LEU A 75 5.50 10.28 -3.84
C LEU A 75 5.48 9.28 -2.67
N ASP A 76 5.31 9.79 -1.45
CA ASP A 76 5.25 8.98 -0.21
C ASP A 76 3.91 9.25 0.49
N VAL A 77 3.03 8.25 0.50
CA VAL A 77 1.69 8.38 1.08
C VAL A 77 1.56 7.45 2.27
N VAL A 78 1.38 8.04 3.45
CA VAL A 78 1.04 7.30 4.67
C VAL A 78 -0.47 7.16 4.74
N GLY A 79 -0.99 6.02 4.29
CA GLY A 79 -2.42 5.73 4.30
C GLY A 79 -2.85 4.94 3.08
N THR A 80 -4.16 5.00 2.79
CA THR A 80 -4.74 4.42 1.57
C THR A 80 -4.58 5.40 0.42
N VAL A 81 -4.18 4.90 -0.76
CA VAL A 81 -4.20 5.67 -2.01
C VAL A 81 -5.38 5.19 -2.84
N GLN A 82 -6.22 6.12 -3.27
CA GLN A 82 -7.34 5.85 -4.16
C GLN A 82 -7.16 6.63 -5.45
N VAL A 83 -7.18 5.94 -6.58
CA VAL A 83 -7.02 6.51 -7.92
C VAL A 83 -8.25 6.17 -8.76
N GLY A 84 -9.12 7.16 -8.97
CA GLY A 84 -10.34 7.04 -9.76
C GLY A 84 -11.51 7.86 -9.18
N LYS A 85 -12.75 7.59 -9.60
CA LYS A 85 -13.93 8.35 -9.13
C LYS A 85 -14.39 7.84 -7.77
N THR A 86 -14.79 8.77 -6.90
CA THR A 86 -15.64 8.49 -5.73
C THR A 86 -17.03 9.02 -6.09
N ARG A 87 -18.02 8.14 -6.31
CA ARG A 87 -19.40 8.59 -6.41
C ARG A 87 -19.90 8.85 -4.98
N PRO A 88 -20.40 10.06 -4.64
CA PRO A 88 -21.14 10.25 -3.40
C PRO A 88 -22.43 9.45 -3.54
N THR A 89 -22.48 8.26 -2.96
CA THR A 89 -23.73 7.50 -2.93
C THR A 89 -24.68 8.20 -1.96
N THR A 90 -25.98 8.12 -2.23
CA THR A 90 -27.02 8.62 -1.33
C THR A 90 -27.17 7.77 -0.07
N LYS A 91 -26.39 6.69 0.07
CA LYS A 91 -26.35 5.83 1.26
C LYS A 91 -25.12 6.15 2.10
N ALA A 92 -25.34 6.69 3.30
CA ALA A 92 -24.29 6.81 4.30
C ALA A 92 -23.65 5.44 4.57
N GLY A 93 -22.40 5.24 4.13
CA GLY A 93 -21.64 4.01 4.33
C GLY A 93 -21.33 3.20 3.07
N SER A 94 -21.90 3.52 1.90
CA SER A 94 -21.48 2.88 0.62
C SER A 94 -20.50 3.79 -0.11
N GLN A 95 -19.29 3.31 -0.37
CA GLN A 95 -18.22 4.07 -1.01
C GLN A 95 -17.87 3.39 -2.33
N ASP A 96 -18.58 3.72 -3.41
CA ASP A 96 -18.33 3.16 -4.74
C ASP A 96 -16.93 3.55 -5.21
N TYR A 97 -16.07 2.54 -5.35
CA TYR A 97 -14.69 2.70 -5.78
C TYR A 97 -14.61 2.29 -7.24
N GLU A 98 -14.54 3.26 -8.16
CA GLU A 98 -14.11 3.00 -9.54
C GLU A 98 -12.59 3.23 -9.60
N GLY A 99 -11.82 2.17 -9.83
CA GLY A 99 -10.39 2.27 -10.13
C GLY A 99 -9.45 1.48 -9.21
N LEU A 100 -8.25 2.03 -9.03
CA LEU A 100 -7.15 1.39 -8.30
C LEU A 100 -7.15 1.89 -6.86
N SER A 101 -7.32 0.97 -5.90
CA SER A 101 -7.13 1.26 -4.48
C SER A 101 -5.96 0.47 -3.92
N ILE A 102 -5.06 1.15 -3.22
CA ILE A 102 -3.97 0.53 -2.47
C ILE A 102 -4.28 0.77 -0.99
N LYS A 103 -4.74 -0.28 -0.30
CA LYS A 103 -5.19 -0.17 1.09
C LYS A 103 -4.14 -0.75 2.05
N ARG A 104 -3.91 -0.04 3.16
CA ARG A 104 -3.22 -0.58 4.33
C ARG A 104 -4.14 -1.59 5.03
N ARG A 105 -3.55 -2.50 5.80
CA ARG A 105 -4.24 -3.50 6.63
C ARG A 105 -5.44 -2.87 7.36
N ASP A 106 -6.63 -3.35 7.02
CA ASP A 106 -7.87 -2.98 7.70
C ASP A 106 -8.21 -3.97 8.84
N ASN A 107 -9.34 -3.78 9.50
CA ASN A 107 -9.84 -4.67 10.56
C ASN A 107 -10.22 -6.07 10.05
N SER A 108 -10.31 -6.28 8.73
CA SER A 108 -10.45 -7.61 8.10
C SER A 108 -9.09 -8.30 7.89
N GLY A 109 -7.99 -7.62 8.23
CA GLY A 109 -6.63 -8.14 8.10
C GLY A 109 -6.08 -8.08 6.66
N ARG A 110 -6.82 -7.48 5.72
CA ARG A 110 -6.48 -7.40 4.30
C ARG A 110 -5.69 -6.14 3.99
N GLN A 111 -4.57 -6.31 3.29
CA GLN A 111 -3.76 -5.22 2.73
C GLN A 111 -3.37 -5.63 1.31
N GLY A 112 -3.48 -4.72 0.34
CA GLY A 112 -3.31 -5.11 -1.05
C GLY A 112 -3.69 -4.06 -2.08
N ILE A 113 -3.67 -4.53 -3.33
CA ILE A 113 -4.07 -3.78 -4.51
C ILE A 113 -5.44 -4.29 -4.95
N PHE A 114 -6.38 -3.36 -5.09
CA PHE A 114 -7.76 -3.62 -5.42
C PHE A 114 -8.06 -2.97 -6.78
N PHE A 115 -8.57 -3.76 -7.71
CA PHE A 115 -9.14 -3.28 -8.96
C PHE A 115 -10.65 -3.44 -8.88
N SER A 116 -11.35 -2.32 -8.84
CA SER A 116 -12.81 -2.28 -8.78
C SER A 116 -13.34 -1.57 -10.03
N SER A 117 -14.32 -2.18 -10.69
CA SER A 117 -15.13 -1.53 -11.72
C SER A 117 -16.54 -1.37 -11.18
N ASP A 118 -17.21 -0.32 -11.61
CA ASP A 118 -18.64 -0.16 -11.37
C ASP A 118 -19.43 -0.99 -12.40
N GLU A 119 -20.47 -1.69 -11.94
CA GLU A 119 -21.61 -2.06 -12.76
C GLU A 119 -22.83 -1.46 -12.07
N ASP A 120 -23.38 -0.38 -12.64
CA ASP A 120 -24.65 0.24 -12.28
C ASP A 120 -25.76 -0.84 -12.37
N ASP A 121 -25.99 -1.61 -11.30
CA ASP A 121 -27.26 -2.29 -11.11
C ASP A 121 -27.67 -2.24 -9.64
N SER A 122 -28.75 -1.50 -9.42
CA SER A 122 -29.42 -1.21 -8.16
C SER A 122 -29.86 -2.43 -7.32
N GLN A 123 -29.43 -3.65 -7.62
CA GLN A 123 -29.70 -4.86 -6.85
C GLN A 123 -28.56 -5.88 -6.75
N ASN A 124 -27.37 -5.62 -7.29
CA ASN A 124 -26.23 -6.49 -7.04
C ASN A 124 -24.92 -5.70 -7.04
N GLU A 125 -24.54 -5.32 -5.83
CA GLU A 125 -23.22 -4.84 -5.43
C GLU A 125 -22.10 -5.79 -5.92
N TYR A 126 -21.57 -5.58 -7.13
CA TYR A 126 -20.41 -6.34 -7.63
C TYR A 126 -19.12 -5.55 -7.46
N TRP A 127 -18.52 -5.73 -6.29
CA TRP A 127 -17.33 -5.02 -5.85
C TRP A 127 -16.09 -5.90 -6.05
N GLU A 128 -15.06 -5.39 -6.73
CA GLU A 128 -13.72 -6.00 -6.87
C GLU A 128 -13.63 -7.16 -7.90
N ASN A 129 -13.10 -6.86 -9.09
CA ASN A 129 -12.83 -7.86 -10.13
C ASN A 129 -11.56 -8.67 -9.85
N MET A 130 -10.58 -8.04 -9.22
CA MET A 130 -9.30 -8.66 -8.88
C MET A 130 -8.72 -8.02 -7.64
N LEU A 131 -8.44 -8.87 -6.64
CA LEU A 131 -7.77 -8.49 -5.42
C LEU A 131 -6.47 -9.29 -5.29
N ILE A 132 -5.37 -8.56 -5.14
CA ILE A 132 -4.06 -9.08 -4.79
C ILE A 132 -3.76 -8.65 -3.36
N TYR A 133 -3.87 -9.57 -2.41
CA TYR A 133 -3.72 -9.25 -1.00
C TYR A 133 -2.79 -10.19 -0.24
N ASN A 134 -2.37 -9.68 0.91
CA ASN A 134 -1.44 -10.30 1.83
C ASN A 134 -2.11 -10.41 3.21
N SER A 135 -2.42 -11.63 3.67
CA SER A 135 -2.92 -11.85 5.04
C SER A 135 -1.73 -11.96 6.00
N GLY A 136 -1.44 -10.87 6.73
CA GLY A 136 -0.23 -10.72 7.56
C GLY A 136 0.08 -11.89 8.52
N GLY A 137 1.37 -12.21 8.67
CA GLY A 137 1.88 -13.21 9.64
C GLY A 137 2.71 -14.36 9.04
N GLY A 138 2.92 -14.35 7.72
CA GLY A 138 3.55 -15.46 6.97
C GLY A 138 3.00 -15.48 5.55
N SER A 139 2.90 -14.30 4.97
CA SER A 139 1.74 -13.94 4.18
C SER A 139 1.82 -14.41 2.75
N ASN A 140 0.75 -15.05 2.31
CA ASN A 140 0.63 -15.56 0.96
C ASN A 140 0.18 -14.41 0.03
N ILE A 141 0.64 -14.39 -1.22
CA ILE A 141 0.05 -13.55 -2.27
C ILE A 141 -1.17 -14.29 -2.78
N THR A 142 -2.35 -13.72 -2.61
CA THR A 142 -3.60 -14.39 -2.98
C THR A 142 -4.30 -13.61 -4.07
N PHE A 143 -4.75 -14.33 -5.10
CA PHE A 143 -5.60 -13.83 -6.17
C PHE A 143 -7.00 -14.38 -5.98
N VAL A 144 -7.95 -13.48 -5.71
CA VAL A 144 -9.36 -13.82 -5.60
C VAL A 144 -10.14 -13.14 -6.71
N ASN A 145 -11.27 -13.75 -7.07
CA ASN A 145 -12.32 -13.07 -7.82
C ASN A 145 -13.58 -12.96 -6.93
N GLY A 146 -14.34 -11.88 -7.12
CA GLY A 146 -15.55 -11.60 -6.35
C GLY A 146 -15.30 -10.88 -5.02
N HIS A 147 -16.41 -10.61 -4.32
CA HIS A 147 -16.53 -9.77 -3.13
C HIS A 147 -16.82 -10.61 -1.88
N PRO A 148 -16.26 -10.30 -0.70
CA PRO A 148 -16.70 -10.91 0.57
C PRO A 148 -18.22 -10.78 0.79
N PRO A 149 -18.94 -11.84 1.18
CA PRO A 149 -18.43 -13.15 1.59
C PRO A 149 -18.30 -14.18 0.45
N TRP A 150 -18.68 -13.84 -0.79
CA TRP A 150 -18.71 -14.74 -1.95
C TRP A 150 -17.41 -14.78 -2.76
N GLU A 151 -16.33 -14.19 -2.25
CA GLU A 151 -15.01 -14.23 -2.87
C GLU A 151 -14.48 -15.67 -2.95
N SER A 152 -13.78 -15.99 -4.05
CA SER A 152 -13.19 -17.30 -4.26
C SER A 152 -11.71 -17.17 -4.62
N GLU A 153 -10.85 -17.75 -3.80
CA GLU A 153 -9.41 -17.87 -4.09
C GLU A 153 -9.20 -18.72 -5.34
N LYS A 154 -8.58 -18.12 -6.36
CA LYS A 154 -8.23 -18.80 -7.60
C LYS A 154 -6.78 -19.21 -7.65
N MET A 155 -5.91 -18.44 -7.03
CA MET A 155 -4.48 -18.73 -6.96
C MET A 155 -3.86 -18.16 -5.69
N ARG A 156 -2.82 -18.83 -5.19
CA ARG A 156 -1.94 -18.28 -4.15
C ARG A 156 -0.48 -18.57 -4.41
N ILE A 157 0.37 -17.74 -3.83
CA ILE A 157 1.79 -18.02 -3.63
C ILE A 157 2.04 -17.98 -2.14
N THR A 158 2.50 -19.09 -1.57
CA THR A 158 2.75 -19.18 -0.14
C THR A 158 4.02 -18.45 0.29
N ALA A 159 4.16 -18.15 1.58
CA ALA A 159 5.42 -17.63 2.12
C ALA A 159 6.64 -18.57 1.89
N SER A 160 6.41 -19.88 1.75
CA SER A 160 7.44 -20.86 1.38
C SER A 160 7.68 -20.96 -0.14
N GLY A 161 7.02 -20.12 -0.94
CA GLY A 161 7.17 -20.02 -2.39
C GLY A 161 6.42 -21.09 -3.19
N ASN A 162 5.50 -21.84 -2.58
CA ASN A 162 4.65 -22.79 -3.30
C ASN A 162 3.46 -22.08 -3.95
N VAL A 163 3.18 -22.39 -5.21
CA VAL A 163 2.07 -21.85 -5.98
C VAL A 163 0.89 -22.82 -5.97
N GLY A 164 -0.27 -22.37 -5.51
CA GLY A 164 -1.53 -23.10 -5.59
C GLY A 164 -2.46 -22.49 -6.62
N ILE A 165 -3.12 -23.29 -7.46
CA ILE A 165 -4.22 -22.86 -8.34
C ILE A 165 -5.43 -23.72 -8.00
N GLY A 166 -6.54 -23.09 -7.62
CA GLY A 166 -7.74 -23.79 -7.14
C GLY A 166 -7.59 -24.52 -5.79
N THR A 167 -6.51 -24.24 -5.03
CA THR A 167 -6.25 -24.84 -3.72
C THR A 167 -5.61 -23.83 -2.76
N THR A 168 -6.05 -23.85 -1.50
CA THR A 168 -5.51 -22.99 -0.44
C THR A 168 -4.27 -23.59 0.23
N SER A 169 -3.96 -24.87 -0.02
CA SER A 169 -2.89 -25.61 0.67
C SER A 169 -1.97 -26.34 -0.33
N PRO A 170 -1.10 -25.63 -1.06
CA PRO A 170 -0.20 -26.25 -2.04
C PRO A 170 0.86 -27.13 -1.35
N LYS A 171 0.87 -28.42 -1.69
CA LYS A 171 1.79 -29.44 -1.14
C LYS A 171 3.10 -29.60 -1.92
N ALA A 172 3.19 -28.99 -3.09
CA ALA A 172 4.36 -28.98 -3.96
C ALA A 172 4.62 -27.56 -4.46
N LYS A 173 5.77 -27.34 -5.12
CA LYS A 173 6.14 -26.02 -5.66
C LYS A 173 5.07 -25.44 -6.59
N LEU A 174 4.37 -26.30 -7.34
CA LEU A 174 3.16 -25.96 -8.08
C LEU A 174 2.09 -27.04 -7.80
N HIS A 175 0.94 -26.64 -7.28
CA HIS A 175 -0.20 -27.52 -7.01
C HIS A 175 -1.46 -26.94 -7.67
N VAL A 176 -1.99 -27.63 -8.68
CA VAL A 176 -3.23 -27.28 -9.37
C VAL A 176 -4.32 -28.27 -8.98
N GLN A 177 -5.43 -27.79 -8.41
CA GLN A 177 -6.57 -28.60 -7.98
C GLN A 177 -7.83 -28.24 -8.78
N GLY A 178 -8.58 -29.26 -9.22
CA GLY A 178 -9.93 -29.07 -9.79
C GLY A 178 -10.01 -28.60 -11.24
N GLY A 179 -8.91 -28.62 -11.99
CA GLY A 179 -8.89 -28.18 -13.39
C GLY A 179 -7.85 -28.90 -14.24
N SER A 180 -8.00 -28.76 -15.57
CA SER A 180 -7.02 -29.25 -16.53
C SER A 180 -5.89 -28.25 -16.69
N ILE A 181 -4.63 -28.70 -16.71
CA ILE A 181 -3.52 -27.88 -17.21
C ILE A 181 -3.53 -28.06 -18.73
N GLY A 182 -4.11 -27.10 -19.46
CA GLY A 182 -4.32 -27.20 -20.90
C GLY A 182 -3.14 -26.72 -21.74
N SER A 183 -2.68 -27.52 -22.70
CA SER A 183 -1.76 -27.11 -23.78
C SER A 183 -2.44 -27.30 -25.14
N ARG A 184 -2.43 -26.27 -26.01
CA ARG A 184 -3.14 -26.29 -27.30
C ARG A 184 -2.41 -27.05 -28.40
N SER A 185 -1.11 -27.34 -28.27
CA SER A 185 -0.37 -28.27 -29.15
C SER A 185 1.05 -28.45 -28.61
N ASN A 186 1.41 -29.72 -28.34
CA ASN A 186 2.74 -30.27 -28.04
C ASN A 186 3.21 -30.33 -26.55
N GLY A 187 2.29 -30.52 -25.58
CA GLY A 187 2.53 -30.99 -24.18
C GLY A 187 2.55 -29.88 -23.10
N LEU A 188 2.42 -30.07 -21.77
CA LEU A 188 1.73 -31.05 -20.90
C LEU A 188 0.21 -30.89 -21.01
N THR A 189 -0.54 -32.00 -20.93
CA THR A 189 -1.99 -31.95 -20.74
C THR A 189 -2.48 -32.99 -19.71
N ILE A 190 -2.97 -32.53 -18.55
CA ILE A 190 -3.76 -33.31 -17.57
C ILE A 190 -5.18 -32.76 -17.58
N GLN A 191 -6.19 -33.64 -17.71
CA GLN A 191 -7.51 -33.29 -18.26
C GLN A 191 -8.71 -33.75 -17.38
N GLY A 192 -9.69 -32.85 -17.23
CA GLY A 192 -11.13 -33.15 -17.10
C GLY A 192 -11.75 -33.00 -15.70
N ALA A 193 -12.39 -31.86 -15.44
CA ALA A 193 -13.42 -31.76 -14.41
C ALA A 193 -14.71 -32.45 -14.92
N GLY A 194 -14.88 -33.74 -14.62
CA GLY A 194 -16.07 -34.53 -14.96
C GLY A 194 -15.98 -35.94 -14.35
N THR A 195 -17.13 -36.56 -14.03
CA THR A 195 -17.30 -37.82 -13.26
C THR A 195 -16.77 -39.10 -13.94
N SER A 196 -15.78 -39.02 -14.82
CA SER A 196 -15.13 -40.17 -15.46
C SER A 196 -13.63 -39.94 -15.58
N ALA A 197 -12.91 -40.29 -14.51
CA ALA A 197 -11.49 -40.02 -14.33
C ALA A 197 -10.58 -41.07 -15.00
N LYS A 198 -9.74 -40.66 -15.96
CA LYS A 198 -8.36 -41.18 -16.11
C LYS A 198 -7.40 -40.06 -16.54
N CYS A 199 -6.39 -39.84 -15.70
CA CYS A 199 -5.32 -38.85 -15.80
C CYS A 199 -3.97 -39.60 -15.89
N THR A 200 -3.03 -39.16 -16.73
CA THR A 200 -1.67 -39.75 -16.84
C THR A 200 -0.63 -38.66 -17.14
N LEU A 201 0.66 -38.74 -16.80
CA LEU A 201 1.37 -38.85 -15.52
C LEU A 201 2.89 -38.84 -15.87
N TYR A 202 3.70 -37.99 -15.22
CA TYR A 202 5.18 -38.09 -15.23
C TYR A 202 5.65 -38.89 -14.00
N VAL A 203 6.54 -39.86 -14.21
CA VAL A 203 6.95 -40.88 -13.23
C VAL A 203 8.48 -40.92 -13.16
N GLY A 204 9.05 -40.59 -12.00
CA GLY A 204 10.49 -40.62 -11.70
C GLY A 204 10.71 -40.47 -10.19
N HIS A 205 11.80 -41.01 -9.65
CA HIS A 205 12.07 -41.12 -8.21
C HIS A 205 13.38 -40.39 -7.83
N ASP A 206 13.34 -39.56 -6.79
CA ASP A 206 14.44 -38.70 -6.32
C ASP A 206 15.29 -39.37 -5.21
N GLY A 207 14.92 -40.58 -4.77
CA GLY A 207 15.59 -41.32 -3.68
C GLY A 207 16.42 -42.49 -4.19
N ALA A 208 17.60 -42.71 -3.61
CA ALA A 208 18.49 -43.81 -3.98
C ALA A 208 17.80 -45.19 -3.78
N GLY A 209 17.52 -45.90 -4.88
CA GLY A 209 16.99 -47.26 -4.83
C GLY A 209 16.05 -47.58 -6.00
N CYS A 210 16.63 -48.00 -7.12
CA CYS A 210 15.92 -48.75 -8.14
C CYS A 210 16.13 -50.24 -7.84
N THR A 211 15.06 -51.00 -7.66
CA THR A 211 15.09 -52.46 -7.58
C THR A 211 13.79 -52.99 -8.20
N ASP A 212 13.65 -52.92 -9.53
CA ASP A 212 12.64 -53.64 -10.34
C ASP A 212 11.32 -52.91 -10.73
N GLY A 213 11.36 -51.64 -11.18
CA GLY A 213 10.13 -50.96 -11.64
C GLY A 213 10.35 -49.90 -12.72
N GLY A 214 9.79 -50.14 -13.91
CA GLY A 214 10.01 -49.33 -15.11
C GLY A 214 8.83 -48.48 -15.61
N THR A 215 9.07 -47.31 -16.22
CA THR A 215 8.04 -46.42 -16.83
C THR A 215 7.70 -46.81 -18.27
N ARG A 216 6.42 -47.12 -18.59
CA ARG A 216 5.96 -47.47 -19.95
C ARG A 216 5.07 -46.39 -20.60
N LEU A 217 5.35 -45.99 -21.84
CA LEU A 217 4.56 -45.02 -22.65
C LEU A 217 3.98 -45.73 -23.88
N TYR A 218 2.76 -45.41 -24.35
CA TYR A 218 2.10 -46.06 -25.51
C TYR A 218 1.67 -45.04 -26.57
N THR A 219 1.68 -45.43 -27.84
CA THR A 219 1.12 -44.66 -28.97
C THR A 219 0.19 -45.57 -29.77
N GLY A 220 -1.13 -45.38 -29.66
CA GLY A 220 -2.11 -46.25 -30.32
C GLY A 220 -2.12 -47.68 -29.75
N LYS A 221 -2.12 -48.72 -30.60
CA LYS A 221 -2.13 -50.15 -30.18
C LYS A 221 -0.73 -50.75 -29.92
N SER A 222 0.31 -49.93 -29.94
CA SER A 222 1.71 -50.36 -29.75
C SER A 222 2.32 -49.71 -28.51
N LEU A 223 3.11 -50.48 -27.76
CA LEU A 223 4.00 -49.96 -26.73
C LEU A 223 5.02 -49.01 -27.38
N ALA A 224 5.09 -47.77 -26.91
CA ALA A 224 5.96 -46.73 -27.43
C ALA A 224 7.27 -46.60 -26.64
N LEU A 225 7.30 -46.97 -25.36
CA LEU A 225 8.49 -46.95 -24.51
C LEU A 225 8.34 -47.89 -23.31
N CYS A 226 9.41 -48.57 -22.91
CA CYS A 226 9.54 -49.28 -21.64
C CYS A 226 10.88 -48.90 -21.02
N VAL A 227 10.88 -47.99 -20.07
CA VAL A 227 12.01 -47.77 -19.16
C VAL A 227 11.97 -48.92 -18.16
N ILE A 228 13.07 -49.60 -17.87
CA ILE A 228 13.24 -50.48 -16.70
C ILE A 228 14.31 -49.79 -15.87
N CYS A 229 14.08 -49.65 -14.56
CA CYS A 229 15.15 -49.26 -13.67
C CYS A 229 15.87 -50.54 -13.22
N ASP A 230 17.20 -50.60 -13.40
CA ASP A 230 18.05 -51.71 -12.91
C ASP A 230 17.81 -52.00 -11.42
#